data_AF-A0A3P3Y9P8-F1
#
_entry.id   AF-A0A3P3Y9P8-F1
#
_cell.length_a   1.000
_cell.length_b   1.000
_cell.length_c   1.000
_cell.angle_alpha   90.00
_cell.angle_beta   90.00
_cell.angle_gamma   90.00
#
_symmetry.space_group_name_H-M   'P 1'
#
loop_
_entity.id
_entity.type
_entity.pdbx_description
1 polymer ?
#
loop_
_entity_poly.entity_id
_entity_poly.type
_entity_poly.pdbx_seq_one_letter_code
_entity_poly.pdbx_strand_id
1 'polypeptide(L)'
;MDRVTSKSMYAFIAAVITCAMAQEDNVVRLRRVMESRHVPMEGVCAVTIHKNRATQFSSLIFDSASGQLLPVCPALQTGDSSYREMVIGDFRVCYQTSIPVSGTPTPPNIAGVADENLESPFCCDLITPYKPTRTARDAVFEDFRHGRGHHPNILIEVKRQVNNGPMMSTRYFTLEGGTRLEVPEPASHRKLHSYKNYKCPEHDRFFGVDLLARPGAPQGNYNFHHMRMYPYTEINQPLLDEFFSAAE
;
A
#
# COMPACT_ATOMS: atom_id res chain seq x y z
N MET A 1 -36.61 -7.83 18.82
CA MET A 1 -36.42 -6.49 18.23
C MET A 1 -35.74 -5.64 19.29
N ASP A 2 -34.42 -5.63 19.28
CA ASP A 2 -33.64 -4.93 20.29
C ASP A 2 -33.63 -3.43 20.00
N ARG A 3 -34.12 -2.65 20.97
CA ARG A 3 -34.02 -1.19 20.94
C ARG A 3 -32.55 -0.81 21.10
N VAL A 4 -31.87 -0.52 19.99
CA VAL A 4 -30.62 0.22 20.03
C VAL A 4 -30.90 1.52 20.80
N THR A 5 -30.31 1.64 21.98
CA THR A 5 -30.57 2.77 22.87
C THR A 5 -29.98 4.05 22.26
N SER A 6 -30.72 5.16 22.34
CA SER A 6 -30.34 6.45 21.74
C SER A 6 -28.92 6.92 22.12
N LYS A 7 -28.42 6.53 23.31
CA LYS A 7 -27.06 6.82 23.77
C LYS A 7 -25.96 6.28 22.85
N SER A 8 -26.14 5.08 22.27
CA SER A 8 -25.16 4.48 21.36
C SER A 8 -25.03 5.25 20.05
N MET A 9 -26.13 5.83 19.57
CA MET A 9 -26.15 6.61 18.33
C MET A 9 -25.46 7.97 18.51
N TYR A 10 -25.70 8.67 19.63
CA TYR A 10 -25.03 9.94 19.92
C TYR A 10 -23.51 9.78 20.10
N ALA A 11 -23.06 8.72 20.77
CA ALA A 11 -21.64 8.43 20.91
C ALA A 11 -20.96 8.18 19.55
N PHE A 12 -21.62 7.45 18.65
CA PHE A 12 -21.14 7.21 17.30
C PHE A 12 -21.06 8.51 16.48
N ILE A 13 -22.11 9.34 16.49
CA ILE A 13 -22.12 10.63 15.78
C ILE A 13 -21.03 11.56 16.30
N ALA A 14 -20.87 11.67 17.63
CA ALA A 14 -19.82 12.49 18.23
C ALA A 14 -18.41 12.01 17.85
N ALA A 15 -18.18 10.70 17.82
CA ALA A 15 -16.92 10.12 17.37
C ALA A 15 -16.63 10.42 15.89
N VAL A 16 -17.64 10.30 15.02
CA VAL A 16 -17.53 10.61 13.58
C VAL A 16 -17.22 12.10 13.37
N ILE A 17 -17.91 12.99 14.07
CA ILE A 17 -17.68 14.44 13.99
C ILE A 17 -16.26 14.79 14.48
N THR A 18 -15.85 14.23 15.63
CA THR A 18 -14.51 14.51 16.18
C THR A 18 -13.40 14.02 15.25
N CYS A 19 -13.59 12.87 14.61
CA CYS A 19 -12.66 12.35 13.60
C CYS A 19 -12.59 13.25 12.36
N ALA A 20 -13.74 13.72 11.85
CA ALA A 20 -13.80 14.63 10.70
C ALA A 20 -13.12 15.98 11.00
N MET A 21 -13.35 16.54 12.18
CA MET A 21 -12.72 17.80 12.59
C MET A 21 -11.19 17.67 12.74
N ALA A 22 -10.70 16.55 13.29
CA ALA A 22 -9.27 16.28 13.40
C ALA A 22 -8.59 16.14 12.02
N GLN A 23 -9.32 15.59 11.04
CA GLN A 23 -8.83 15.46 9.67
C GLN A 23 -8.68 16.81 8.96
N GLU A 24 -9.66 17.71 9.11
CA GLU A 24 -9.61 19.05 8.56
C GLU A 24 -8.43 19.86 9.15
N ASP A 25 -8.19 19.71 10.46
CA ASP A 25 -7.05 20.34 11.14
C ASP A 25 -5.70 19.88 10.57
N ASN A 26 -5.54 18.58 10.29
CA ASN A 26 -4.31 18.04 9.72
C ASN A 26 -3.99 18.66 8.35
N VAL A 27 -4.98 18.86 7.48
CA VAL A 27 -4.78 19.47 6.15
C VAL A 27 -4.36 20.94 6.29
N VAL A 28 -5.01 21.69 7.18
CA VAL A 28 -4.68 23.10 7.43
C VAL A 28 -3.27 23.25 7.99
N ARG A 29 -2.88 22.44 8.98
CA ARG A 29 -1.54 22.43 9.58
C ARG A 29 -0.48 22.03 8.57
N LEU A 30 -0.73 20.99 7.77
CA LEU A 30 0.17 20.56 6.72
C LEU A 30 0.39 21.65 5.68
N ARG A 31 -0.68 22.31 5.22
CA ARG A 31 -0.56 23.41 4.25
C ARG A 31 0.31 24.54 4.80
N ARG A 32 0.09 24.96 6.05
CA ARG A 32 0.91 25.99 6.72
C ARG A 32 2.39 25.61 6.75
N VAL A 33 2.71 24.36 7.09
CA VAL A 33 4.10 23.85 7.09
C VAL A 33 4.69 23.87 5.67
N MET A 34 3.95 23.40 4.67
CA MET A 34 4.44 23.36 3.29
C MET A 34 4.65 24.77 2.70
N GLU A 35 3.74 25.69 2.97
CA GLU A 35 3.83 27.09 2.54
C GLU A 35 5.00 27.84 3.21
N SER A 36 5.26 27.59 4.50
CA SER A 36 6.43 28.17 5.18
C SER A 36 7.76 27.72 4.55
N ARG A 37 7.76 26.54 3.90
CA ARG A 37 8.87 26.00 3.11
C ARG A 37 8.80 26.33 1.61
N HIS A 38 7.93 27.27 1.24
CA HIS A 38 7.80 27.79 -0.13
C HIS A 38 7.38 26.70 -1.13
N VAL A 39 6.60 25.72 -0.67
CA VAL A 39 5.97 24.74 -1.54
C VAL A 39 4.54 25.19 -1.87
N PRO A 40 4.25 25.50 -3.14
CA PRO A 40 2.89 25.86 -3.55
C PRO A 40 1.99 24.61 -3.51
N MET A 41 0.97 24.64 -2.65
CA MET A 41 -0.01 23.56 -2.53
C MET A 41 -1.23 23.89 -3.39
N GLU A 42 -1.17 23.59 -4.68
CA GLU A 42 -2.25 23.87 -5.65
C GLU A 42 -2.91 22.59 -6.16
N GLY A 43 -4.22 22.65 -6.43
CA GLY A 43 -5.00 21.52 -6.93
C GLY A 43 -5.01 20.32 -5.98
N VAL A 44 -4.98 19.12 -6.54
CA VAL A 44 -4.83 17.90 -5.73
C VAL A 44 -3.37 17.72 -5.33
N CYS A 45 -3.15 17.57 -4.04
CA CYS A 45 -1.85 17.36 -3.44
C CYS A 45 -1.79 15.97 -2.81
N ALA A 46 -0.62 15.36 -2.86
CA ALA A 46 -0.32 14.15 -2.12
C ALA A 46 0.98 14.34 -1.35
N VAL A 47 0.95 14.00 -0.06
CA VAL A 47 2.08 14.16 0.84
C VAL A 47 2.21 12.91 1.68
N THR A 48 3.40 12.31 1.68
CA THR A 48 3.75 11.22 2.57
C THR A 48 4.89 11.65 3.48
N ILE A 49 4.63 11.64 4.78
CA ILE A 49 5.58 11.99 5.84
C ILE A 49 6.11 10.70 6.44
N HIS A 50 7.42 10.52 6.41
CA HIS A 50 8.13 9.36 6.91
C HIS A 50 9.01 9.75 8.09
N LYS A 51 8.79 9.12 9.26
CA LYS A 51 9.72 9.22 10.40
C LYS A 51 10.87 8.23 10.26
N ASN A 52 10.63 7.09 9.60
CA ASN A 52 11.66 6.11 9.31
C ASN A 52 11.48 5.56 7.88
N ARG A 53 12.45 4.78 7.40
CA ARG A 53 12.48 4.29 6.01
C ARG A 53 11.42 3.25 5.65
N ALA A 54 10.66 2.70 6.61
CA ALA A 54 9.96 1.45 6.36
C ALA A 54 8.53 1.36 6.90
N THR A 55 8.25 1.86 8.09
CA THR A 55 7.01 1.49 8.82
C THR A 55 6.31 2.64 9.51
N GLN A 56 6.99 3.76 9.74
CA GLN A 56 6.39 4.90 10.43
C GLN A 56 6.19 6.02 9.42
N PHE A 57 4.98 6.07 8.86
CA PHE A 57 4.58 7.13 7.94
C PHE A 57 3.13 7.56 8.18
N SER A 58 2.78 8.69 7.59
CA SER A 58 1.41 9.16 7.39
C SER A 58 1.31 9.68 5.94
N SER A 59 0.23 9.38 5.25
CA SER A 59 -0.02 9.79 3.88
C SER A 59 -1.34 10.54 3.78
N LEU A 60 -1.32 11.73 3.19
CA LEU A 60 -2.47 12.59 3.02
C LEU A 60 -2.60 12.96 1.56
N ILE A 61 -3.76 12.69 0.99
CA ILE A 61 -4.14 13.16 -0.34
C ILE A 61 -5.31 14.10 -0.12
N PHE A 62 -5.24 15.32 -0.65
CA PHE A 62 -6.28 16.31 -0.44
C PHE A 62 -6.38 17.26 -1.62
N ASP A 63 -7.59 17.82 -1.78
CA ASP A 63 -7.81 18.95 -2.67
C ASP A 63 -7.52 20.25 -1.90
N SER A 64 -6.58 21.05 -2.38
CA SER A 64 -6.14 22.28 -1.69
C SER A 64 -7.22 23.38 -1.67
N ALA A 65 -8.11 23.39 -2.65
CA ALA A 65 -9.18 24.40 -2.72
C ALA A 65 -10.30 24.10 -1.73
N SER A 66 -10.69 22.83 -1.59
CA SER A 66 -11.75 22.43 -0.66
C SER A 66 -11.24 22.03 0.73
N GLY A 67 -9.95 21.72 0.89
CA GLY A 67 -9.38 21.13 2.10
C GLY A 67 -9.79 19.68 2.34
N GLN A 68 -10.55 19.07 1.42
CA GLN A 68 -11.10 17.74 1.58
C GLN A 68 -10.03 16.66 1.37
N LEU A 69 -9.95 15.71 2.31
CA LEU A 69 -9.16 14.49 2.13
C LEU A 69 -9.78 13.58 1.04
N LEU A 70 -8.92 13.04 0.20
CA LEU A 70 -9.25 12.09 -0.85
C LEU A 70 -8.72 10.70 -0.44
N PRO A 71 -9.50 9.62 -0.63
CA PRO A 71 -9.09 8.29 -0.17
C PRO A 71 -7.95 7.69 -0.99
N VAL A 72 -7.91 7.97 -2.30
CA VAL A 72 -6.95 7.42 -3.24
C VAL A 72 -6.61 8.44 -4.33
N CYS A 73 -5.41 8.37 -4.87
CA CYS A 73 -5.04 9.09 -6.08
C CYS A 73 -4.53 8.10 -7.15
N PRO A 74 -5.35 7.77 -8.15
CA PRO A 74 -4.97 6.83 -9.21
C PRO A 74 -3.73 7.26 -9.99
N ALA A 75 -3.53 8.57 -10.17
CA ALA A 75 -2.38 9.12 -10.88
C ALA A 75 -1.03 8.79 -10.20
N LEU A 76 -1.02 8.47 -8.90
CA LEU A 76 0.17 8.01 -8.20
C LEU A 76 0.44 6.50 -8.38
N GLN A 77 -0.56 5.74 -8.84
CA GLN A 77 -0.44 4.28 -9.01
C GLN A 77 0.29 3.89 -10.29
N THR A 78 0.29 4.77 -11.30
CA THR A 78 0.89 4.50 -12.62
C THR A 78 2.42 4.60 -12.62
N GLY A 79 3.03 4.94 -11.47
CA GLY A 79 4.48 4.94 -11.30
C GLY A 79 5.20 6.10 -11.95
N ASP A 80 4.48 7.19 -12.28
CA ASP A 80 5.15 8.42 -12.68
C ASP A 80 5.88 8.99 -11.45
N SER A 81 7.21 8.93 -11.49
CA SER A 81 8.09 9.09 -10.33
C SER A 81 8.37 10.55 -9.98
N SER A 82 7.59 11.50 -10.48
CA SER A 82 7.87 12.93 -10.38
C SER A 82 7.46 13.56 -9.03
N TYR A 83 7.69 12.87 -7.92
CA TYR A 83 7.53 13.49 -6.60
C TYR A 83 8.80 14.22 -6.19
N ARG A 84 8.63 15.19 -5.30
CA ARG A 84 9.73 15.93 -4.67
C ARG A 84 9.92 15.43 -3.25
N GLU A 85 11.14 15.59 -2.73
CA GLU A 85 11.48 15.23 -1.37
C GLU A 85 12.04 16.44 -0.62
N MET A 86 11.74 16.52 0.67
CA MET A 86 12.42 17.42 1.61
C MET A 86 12.61 16.78 2.98
N VAL A 87 13.42 17.41 3.82
CA VAL A 87 13.69 16.98 5.19
C VAL A 87 13.24 18.06 6.17
N ILE A 88 12.49 17.67 7.18
CA ILE A 88 12.03 18.54 8.28
C ILE A 88 12.33 17.81 9.59
N GLY A 89 13.37 18.27 10.31
CA GLY A 89 13.88 17.55 11.48
C GLY A 89 14.30 16.11 11.10
N ASP A 90 13.76 15.13 11.82
CA ASP A 90 13.99 13.71 11.55
C ASP A 90 13.03 13.12 10.50
N PHE A 91 12.14 13.93 9.93
CA PHE A 91 11.13 13.49 8.98
C PHE A 91 11.59 13.72 7.53
N ARG A 92 11.28 12.76 6.66
CA ARG A 92 11.30 12.96 5.21
C ARG A 92 9.89 13.14 4.70
N VAL A 93 9.71 14.16 3.88
CA VAL A 93 8.41 14.49 3.28
C VAL A 93 8.53 14.30 1.78
N CYS A 94 7.81 13.31 1.26
CA CYS A 94 7.62 13.09 -0.17
C CYS A 94 6.33 13.78 -0.58
N TYR A 95 6.36 14.68 -1.57
CA TYR A 95 5.18 15.46 -1.95
C TYR A 95 5.06 15.67 -3.46
N GLN A 96 3.82 15.76 -3.92
CA GLN A 96 3.46 16.11 -5.29
C GLN A 96 2.23 17.02 -5.24
N THR A 97 2.27 18.06 -6.05
CA THR A 97 1.24 19.10 -6.11
C THR A 97 0.68 19.16 -7.52
N SER A 98 -0.47 19.81 -7.69
CA SER A 98 -1.14 19.98 -8.98
C SER A 98 -1.37 18.64 -9.71
N ILE A 99 -1.69 17.58 -8.95
CA ILE A 99 -1.92 16.26 -9.52
C ILE A 99 -3.15 16.31 -10.43
N PRO A 100 -3.04 15.86 -11.70
CA PRO A 100 -4.17 15.83 -12.61
C PRO A 100 -5.27 14.91 -12.05
N VAL A 101 -6.45 15.47 -11.81
CA VAL A 101 -7.65 14.67 -11.53
C VAL A 101 -8.13 14.11 -12.87
N SER A 102 -7.49 13.05 -13.32
CA SER A 102 -8.04 12.25 -14.41
C SER A 102 -9.38 11.71 -13.91
N GLY A 103 -10.44 11.93 -14.69
CA GLY A 103 -11.84 11.75 -14.27
C GLY A 103 -12.06 10.49 -13.44
N THR A 104 -12.97 10.58 -12.45
CA THR A 104 -13.33 9.50 -11.52
C THR A 104 -13.13 8.14 -12.16
N PRO A 105 -12.17 7.31 -11.69
CA PRO A 105 -11.95 6.02 -12.28
C PRO A 105 -13.27 5.26 -12.20
N THR A 106 -13.91 5.05 -13.34
CA THR A 106 -15.07 4.17 -13.42
C THR A 106 -14.57 2.86 -12.84
N PRO A 107 -15.16 2.34 -11.73
CA PRO A 107 -14.75 1.05 -11.22
C PRO A 107 -14.79 0.10 -12.40
N PRO A 108 -13.65 -0.56 -12.72
CA PRO A 108 -13.60 -1.44 -13.88
C PRO A 108 -14.76 -2.41 -13.72
N ASN A 109 -15.59 -2.50 -14.76
CA ASN A 109 -16.73 -3.38 -14.77
C ASN A 109 -16.17 -4.81 -14.72
N ILE A 110 -16.01 -5.36 -13.52
CA ILE A 110 -15.56 -6.73 -13.28
C ILE A 110 -16.73 -7.63 -13.65
N ALA A 111 -17.01 -7.73 -14.94
CA ALA A 111 -17.91 -8.74 -15.46
C ALA A 111 -17.25 -10.09 -15.18
N GLY A 112 -17.94 -10.89 -14.35
CA GLY A 112 -17.46 -12.14 -13.78
C GLY A 112 -16.88 -13.08 -14.82
N VAL A 113 -15.55 -13.13 -14.88
CA VAL A 113 -14.84 -14.32 -15.33
C VAL A 113 -14.79 -15.23 -14.11
N ALA A 114 -15.54 -16.32 -14.15
CA ALA A 114 -15.49 -17.35 -13.11
C ALA A 114 -14.01 -17.78 -12.95
N ASP A 115 -13.43 -17.46 -11.80
CA ASP A 115 -12.03 -17.75 -11.47
C ASP A 115 -11.96 -19.24 -11.09
N GLU A 116 -11.73 -20.11 -12.06
CA GLU A 116 -11.88 -21.57 -11.93
C GLU A 116 -10.85 -22.26 -11.03
N ASN A 117 -10.04 -21.53 -10.25
CA ASN A 117 -9.26 -22.16 -9.19
C ASN A 117 -8.87 -21.19 -8.08
N LEU A 118 -9.83 -20.86 -7.21
CA LEU A 118 -9.60 -20.06 -6.01
C LEU A 118 -8.49 -20.64 -5.12
N GLU A 119 -8.22 -21.94 -5.15
CA GLU A 119 -7.20 -22.56 -4.30
C GLU A 119 -5.76 -22.29 -4.78
N SER A 120 -5.54 -22.07 -6.09
CA SER A 120 -4.19 -21.84 -6.63
C SER A 120 -3.76 -20.37 -6.52
N PRO A 121 -2.50 -20.08 -6.13
CA PRO A 121 -2.00 -18.70 -6.14
C PRO A 121 -1.98 -18.07 -7.54
N PHE A 122 -1.82 -18.90 -8.58
CA PHE A 122 -1.78 -18.50 -9.98
C PHE A 122 -2.97 -19.06 -10.76
N CYS A 123 -3.32 -18.44 -11.89
CA CYS A 123 -4.42 -18.90 -12.74
C CYS A 123 -4.10 -20.22 -13.47
N CYS A 124 -2.83 -20.49 -13.80
CA CYS A 124 -2.36 -21.73 -14.41
C CYS A 124 -0.82 -21.84 -14.34
N ASP A 125 -0.26 -22.93 -14.85
CA ASP A 125 1.20 -23.17 -14.87
C ASP A 125 1.94 -22.45 -16.01
N LEU A 126 1.21 -21.83 -16.95
CA LEU A 126 1.76 -21.11 -18.12
C LEU A 126 2.22 -19.67 -17.78
N ILE A 127 2.35 -19.33 -16.49
CA ILE A 127 2.91 -18.05 -16.08
C ILE A 127 4.39 -17.94 -16.47
N THR A 128 4.79 -16.76 -16.92
CA THR A 128 6.18 -16.47 -17.30
C THR A 128 6.68 -15.25 -16.54
N PRO A 129 7.97 -15.18 -16.17
CA PRO A 129 8.53 -13.97 -15.57
C PRO A 129 8.32 -12.76 -16.48
N TYR A 130 7.76 -11.66 -15.96
CA TYR A 130 7.52 -10.43 -16.72
C TYR A 130 8.83 -9.75 -17.15
N LYS A 131 9.87 -9.87 -16.31
CA LYS A 131 11.26 -9.48 -16.61
C LYS A 131 12.20 -10.51 -15.97
N PRO A 132 13.36 -10.83 -16.59
CA PRO A 132 14.33 -11.76 -16.03
C PRO A 132 15.14 -11.12 -14.90
N THR A 133 14.47 -10.68 -13.83
CA THR A 133 15.13 -10.18 -12.63
C THR A 133 15.59 -11.36 -11.79
N ARG A 134 16.91 -11.56 -11.70
CA ARG A 134 17.50 -12.54 -10.78
C ARG A 134 17.55 -11.97 -9.38
N THR A 135 17.16 -12.77 -8.39
CA THR A 135 17.26 -12.42 -6.97
C THR A 135 18.05 -13.50 -6.23
N ALA A 136 18.61 -13.15 -5.07
CA ALA A 136 19.29 -14.12 -4.21
C ALA A 136 18.36 -15.23 -3.69
N ARG A 137 17.03 -15.09 -3.84
CA ARG A 137 16.01 -16.03 -3.38
C ARG A 137 15.23 -16.68 -4.52
N ASP A 138 15.83 -16.76 -5.70
CA ASP A 138 15.18 -17.36 -6.89
C ASP A 138 14.69 -18.80 -6.65
N ALA A 139 15.39 -19.58 -5.81
CA ALA A 139 14.96 -20.91 -5.41
C ALA A 139 13.61 -20.89 -4.66
N VAL A 140 13.38 -19.92 -3.77
CA VAL A 140 12.11 -19.81 -3.00
C VAL A 140 10.93 -19.55 -3.92
N PHE A 141 11.10 -18.68 -4.92
CA PHE A 141 10.05 -18.39 -5.89
C PHE A 141 9.71 -19.60 -6.76
N GLU A 142 10.73 -20.35 -7.18
CA GLU A 142 10.54 -21.53 -8.02
C GLU A 142 9.91 -22.69 -7.22
N ASP A 143 10.34 -22.85 -5.98
CA ASP A 143 9.75 -23.79 -5.02
C ASP A 143 8.27 -23.48 -4.77
N PHE A 144 7.94 -22.21 -4.53
CA PHE A 144 6.56 -21.77 -4.37
C PHE A 144 5.72 -21.99 -5.63
N ARG A 145 6.27 -21.65 -6.80
CA ARG A 145 5.57 -21.85 -8.09
C ARG A 145 5.14 -23.30 -8.28
N HIS A 146 6.03 -24.23 -7.95
CA HIS A 146 5.79 -25.66 -8.13
C HIS A 146 5.16 -26.36 -6.93
N GLY A 147 4.93 -25.68 -5.80
CA GLY A 147 4.50 -26.36 -4.58
C GLY A 147 5.51 -27.43 -4.19
N ARG A 148 6.77 -27.04 -3.97
CA ARG A 148 7.83 -27.92 -3.47
C ARG A 148 8.72 -27.17 -2.49
N GLY A 149 9.55 -27.88 -1.74
CA GLY A 149 10.47 -27.25 -0.79
C GLY A 149 9.84 -26.89 0.55
N HIS A 150 10.63 -26.26 1.42
CA HIS A 150 10.22 -25.94 2.78
C HIS A 150 10.90 -24.64 3.24
N HIS A 151 10.11 -23.58 3.40
CA HIS A 151 10.60 -22.24 3.74
C HIS A 151 9.85 -21.69 4.96
N PRO A 152 10.00 -22.30 6.16
CA PRO A 152 9.16 -22.03 7.32
C PRO A 152 9.27 -20.59 7.85
N ASN A 153 10.36 -19.90 7.52
CA ASN A 153 10.64 -18.52 7.93
C ASN A 153 10.16 -17.46 6.94
N ILE A 154 9.57 -17.89 5.82
CA ILE A 154 9.12 -17.00 4.74
C ILE A 154 7.61 -17.12 4.59
N LEU A 155 6.97 -15.96 4.57
CA LEU A 155 5.61 -15.78 4.10
C LEU A 155 5.65 -15.18 2.70
N ILE A 156 4.74 -15.59 1.83
CA ILE A 156 4.72 -15.20 0.42
C ILE A 156 3.43 -14.44 0.14
N GLU A 157 3.55 -13.18 -0.25
CA GLU A 157 2.43 -12.34 -0.64
C GLU A 157 2.28 -12.42 -2.17
N VAL A 158 1.08 -12.77 -2.64
CA VAL A 158 0.73 -12.84 -4.06
C VAL A 158 -0.34 -11.80 -4.35
N LYS A 159 0.04 -10.80 -5.13
CA LYS A 159 -0.83 -9.75 -5.66
C LYS A 159 -1.26 -10.12 -7.08
N ARG A 160 -2.54 -10.42 -7.27
CA ARG A 160 -3.14 -10.74 -8.58
C ARG A 160 -3.75 -9.48 -9.16
N GLN A 161 -3.45 -9.19 -10.41
CA GLN A 161 -3.96 -8.04 -11.15
C GLN A 161 -4.42 -8.48 -12.55
N VAL A 162 -5.37 -7.73 -13.11
CA VAL A 162 -5.54 -7.73 -14.57
C VAL A 162 -4.28 -7.11 -15.17
N ASN A 163 -3.80 -7.63 -16.30
CA ASN A 163 -2.60 -7.12 -16.93
C ASN A 163 -2.77 -5.62 -17.31
N ASN A 164 -1.88 -4.75 -16.82
CA ASN A 164 -2.02 -3.29 -16.90
C ASN A 164 -3.36 -2.75 -16.37
N GLY A 165 -3.99 -3.47 -15.44
CA GLY A 165 -5.32 -3.16 -14.92
C GLY A 165 -5.37 -3.15 -13.39
N PRO A 166 -6.59 -3.15 -12.82
CA PRO A 166 -6.81 -3.09 -11.38
C PRO A 166 -6.25 -4.32 -10.65
N MET A 167 -5.98 -4.13 -9.35
CA MET A 167 -5.75 -5.23 -8.41
C MET A 167 -7.02 -6.06 -8.23
N MET A 168 -6.90 -7.37 -8.35
CA MET A 168 -7.98 -8.33 -8.15
C MET A 168 -7.97 -8.91 -6.73
N SER A 169 -6.79 -9.32 -6.24
CA SER A 169 -6.65 -9.89 -4.91
C SER A 169 -5.24 -9.81 -4.38
N THR A 170 -5.12 -9.81 -3.06
CA THR A 170 -3.86 -10.03 -2.34
C THR A 170 -4.06 -11.24 -1.44
N ARG A 171 -3.20 -12.24 -1.55
CA ARG A 171 -3.27 -13.49 -0.81
C ARG A 171 -1.92 -13.82 -0.20
N TYR A 172 -1.91 -14.52 0.92
CA TYR A 172 -0.71 -14.81 1.68
C TYR A 172 -0.54 -16.32 1.82
N PHE A 173 0.68 -16.82 1.63
CA PHE A 173 0.97 -18.24 1.63
C PHE A 173 2.20 -18.59 2.45
N THR A 174 2.19 -19.76 3.07
CA THR A 174 3.38 -20.45 3.55
C THR A 174 3.68 -21.65 2.67
N LEU A 175 4.94 -22.10 2.69
CA LEU A 175 5.39 -23.29 1.98
C LEU A 175 5.97 -24.31 2.98
N GLU A 176 5.15 -25.28 3.34
CA GLU A 176 5.41 -26.24 4.41
C GLU A 176 5.37 -27.66 3.86
N GLY A 177 6.50 -28.37 3.90
CA GLY A 177 6.57 -29.77 3.42
C GLY A 177 6.20 -29.94 1.93
N GLY A 178 6.48 -28.95 1.09
CA GLY A 178 6.08 -28.94 -0.32
C GLY A 178 4.63 -28.48 -0.55
N THR A 179 3.85 -28.23 0.49
CA THR A 179 2.47 -27.78 0.32
C THR A 179 2.38 -26.27 0.47
N ARG A 180 1.69 -25.62 -0.48
CA ARG A 180 1.29 -24.23 -0.36
C ARG A 180 0.07 -24.15 0.53
N LEU A 181 0.17 -23.43 1.63
CA LEU A 181 -0.94 -23.20 2.53
C LEU A 181 -1.29 -21.72 2.50
N GLU A 182 -2.50 -21.38 2.09
CA GLU A 182 -2.99 -20.01 2.24
C GLU A 182 -3.20 -19.71 3.72
N VAL A 183 -2.78 -18.53 4.15
CA VAL A 183 -2.92 -18.06 5.52
C VAL A 183 -3.58 -16.67 5.52
N PRO A 184 -4.23 -16.27 6.63
CA PRO A 184 -4.73 -14.93 6.78
C PRO A 184 -3.62 -13.88 6.64
N GLU A 185 -4.02 -12.65 6.30
CA GLU A 185 -3.11 -11.51 6.30
C GLU A 185 -2.41 -11.37 7.67
N PRO A 186 -1.07 -11.35 7.70
CA PRO A 186 -0.34 -11.24 8.95
C PRO A 186 -0.48 -9.83 9.53
N ALA A 187 -0.77 -9.73 10.84
CA ALA A 187 -0.85 -8.45 11.55
C ALA A 187 0.45 -7.62 11.49
N SER A 188 1.60 -8.29 11.35
CA SER A 188 2.88 -7.64 11.07
C SER A 188 3.79 -8.56 10.27
N HIS A 189 4.47 -7.99 9.29
CA HIS A 189 5.42 -8.71 8.48
C HIS A 189 6.47 -7.74 7.95
N ARG A 190 7.65 -8.27 7.60
CA ARG A 190 8.75 -7.46 7.06
C ARG A 190 9.08 -7.92 5.66
N LYS A 191 8.89 -7.05 4.67
CA LYS A 191 9.21 -7.35 3.28
C LYS A 191 10.72 -7.61 3.11
N LEU A 192 11.06 -8.77 2.59
CA LEU A 192 12.42 -9.14 2.22
C LEU A 192 12.82 -8.42 0.92
N HIS A 193 14.12 -8.22 0.71
CA HIS A 193 14.65 -7.62 -0.53
C HIS A 193 14.62 -8.61 -1.72
N SER A 194 13.45 -9.17 -2.00
CA SER A 194 13.25 -10.18 -3.04
C SER A 194 11.79 -10.17 -3.46
N TYR A 195 11.55 -9.91 -4.74
CA TYR A 195 10.23 -9.99 -5.37
C TYR A 195 10.38 -10.53 -6.80
N LYS A 196 9.31 -11.12 -7.33
CA LYS A 196 9.20 -11.48 -8.75
C LYS A 196 7.85 -11.10 -9.30
N ASN A 197 7.83 -10.68 -10.55
CA ASN A 197 6.61 -10.39 -11.29
C ASN A 197 6.43 -11.44 -12.38
N TYR A 198 5.22 -11.98 -12.48
CA TYR A 198 4.83 -12.96 -13.49
C TYR A 198 3.68 -12.42 -14.33
N LYS A 199 3.59 -12.88 -15.58
CA LYS A 199 2.47 -12.63 -16.48
C LYS A 199 1.89 -13.96 -16.95
N CYS A 200 0.56 -14.03 -17.08
CA CYS A 200 -0.12 -15.10 -17.79
C CYS A 200 -0.77 -14.52 -19.06
N PRO A 201 -0.23 -14.79 -20.25
CA PRO A 201 -0.86 -14.31 -21.48
C PRO A 201 -2.24 -14.95 -21.71
N GLU A 202 -2.41 -16.22 -21.36
CA GLU A 202 -3.68 -16.95 -21.58
C GLU A 202 -4.89 -16.36 -20.84
N HIS A 203 -4.67 -15.82 -19.64
CA HIS A 203 -5.73 -15.33 -18.77
C HIS A 203 -5.71 -13.80 -18.61
N ASP A 204 -4.81 -13.12 -19.34
CA ASP A 204 -4.54 -11.68 -19.19
C ASP A 204 -4.35 -11.26 -17.72
N ARG A 205 -3.45 -11.97 -17.03
CA ARG A 205 -3.15 -11.74 -15.60
C ARG A 205 -1.71 -11.31 -15.38
N PHE A 206 -1.53 -10.48 -14.36
CA PHE A 206 -0.24 -10.10 -13.82
C PHE A 206 -0.18 -10.47 -12.33
N PHE A 207 0.96 -10.97 -11.88
CA PHE A 207 1.17 -11.41 -10.50
C PHE A 207 2.43 -10.77 -9.93
N GLY A 208 2.30 -10.01 -8.85
CA GLY A 208 3.42 -9.60 -8.01
C GLY A 208 3.60 -10.61 -6.87
N VAL A 209 4.77 -11.20 -6.74
CA VAL A 209 5.11 -12.16 -5.68
C VAL A 209 6.21 -11.55 -4.82
N ASP A 210 5.85 -11.21 -3.59
CA ASP A 210 6.74 -10.59 -2.61
C ASP A 210 7.07 -11.63 -1.52
N LEU A 211 8.33 -11.64 -1.06
CA LEU A 211 8.73 -12.47 0.08
C LEU A 211 8.74 -11.63 1.35
N LEU A 212 8.20 -12.18 2.43
CA LEU A 212 8.06 -11.55 3.73
C LEU A 212 8.73 -12.43 4.79
N ALA A 213 9.45 -11.82 5.72
CA ALA A 213 10.00 -12.53 6.87
C ALA A 213 8.91 -12.74 7.93
N ARG A 214 8.79 -13.96 8.44
CA ARG A 214 7.94 -14.22 9.61
C ARG A 214 8.53 -13.58 10.87
N PRO A 215 7.69 -13.25 11.88
CA PRO A 215 8.18 -12.85 13.19
C PRO A 215 9.19 -13.87 13.74
N GLY A 216 10.34 -13.40 14.20
CA GLY A 216 11.41 -14.26 14.73
C GLY A 216 12.36 -14.86 13.69
N ALA A 217 12.14 -14.67 12.39
CA ALA A 217 13.10 -15.09 11.37
C ALA A 217 14.46 -14.36 11.55
N PRO A 218 15.59 -15.02 11.24
CA PRO A 218 16.91 -14.40 11.31
C PRO A 218 16.95 -13.08 10.54
N GLN A 219 17.68 -12.10 11.07
CA GLN A 219 17.83 -10.81 10.41
C GLN A 219 18.52 -10.96 9.06
N GLY A 220 17.76 -10.87 7.98
CA GLY A 220 18.28 -10.83 6.61
C GLY A 220 18.46 -9.40 6.11
N ASN A 221 19.07 -9.24 4.93
CA ASN A 221 19.08 -7.97 4.22
C ASN A 221 17.65 -7.55 3.87
N TYR A 222 17.09 -6.68 4.70
CA TYR A 222 15.74 -6.15 4.56
C TYR A 222 15.70 -5.12 3.44
N ASN A 223 14.56 -5.07 2.73
CA ASN A 223 14.38 -4.05 1.71
C ASN A 223 14.02 -2.73 2.39
N PHE A 224 15.04 -1.90 2.63
CA PHE A 224 14.81 -0.47 2.83
C PHE A 224 14.61 0.14 1.44
N HIS A 225 13.48 -0.17 0.80
CA HIS A 225 13.12 0.49 -0.44
C HIS A 225 13.12 2.01 -0.19
N HIS A 226 13.60 2.75 -1.18
CA HIS A 226 13.49 4.21 -1.22
C HIS A 226 12.07 4.60 -0.81
N MET A 227 11.95 5.55 0.11
CA MET A 227 10.67 6.06 0.57
C MET A 227 9.89 6.50 -0.68
N ARG A 228 8.69 5.96 -0.87
CA ARG A 228 7.82 6.36 -1.97
C ARG A 228 6.66 7.16 -1.40
N MET A 229 6.06 7.95 -2.26
CA MET A 229 4.73 8.45 -2.03
C MET A 229 3.74 7.29 -1.98
N TYR A 230 2.81 7.33 -1.03
CA TYR A 230 1.75 6.35 -0.92
C TYR A 230 0.51 6.83 -1.69
N PRO A 231 -0.10 6.00 -2.56
CA PRO A 231 -1.17 6.43 -3.45
C PRO A 231 -2.55 6.50 -2.77
N TYR A 232 -2.61 6.37 -1.44
CA TYR A 232 -3.83 6.45 -0.63
C TYR A 232 -3.59 7.27 0.63
N THR A 233 -4.68 7.73 1.23
CA THR A 233 -4.66 8.42 2.52
C THR A 233 -4.59 7.40 3.66
N GLU A 234 -3.57 7.50 4.51
CA GLU A 234 -3.36 6.70 5.71
C GLU A 234 -2.86 7.62 6.83
N ILE A 235 -3.72 7.87 7.83
CA ILE A 235 -3.44 8.84 8.88
C ILE A 235 -2.89 8.13 10.12
N ASN A 236 -1.64 8.45 10.45
CA ASN A 236 -1.02 8.11 11.73
C ASN A 236 -0.97 9.36 12.62
N GLN A 237 -2.01 9.59 13.43
CA GLN A 237 -2.15 10.84 14.20
C GLN A 237 -0.96 11.10 15.14
N PRO A 238 -0.49 10.14 15.95
CA PRO A 238 0.69 10.37 16.80
C PRO A 238 1.94 10.81 16.02
N LEU A 239 2.14 10.27 14.81
CA LEU A 239 3.25 10.66 13.95
C LEU A 239 3.07 12.07 13.38
N LEU A 240 1.83 12.44 13.01
CA LEU A 240 1.53 13.79 12.54
C LEU A 240 1.71 14.83 13.63
N ASP A 241 1.27 14.56 14.85
CA ASP A 241 1.45 15.46 15.98
C ASP A 241 2.94 15.74 16.23
N GLU A 242 3.76 14.69 16.22
CA GLU A 242 5.22 14.82 16.34
C GLU A 242 5.85 15.58 15.18
N PHE A 243 5.41 15.31 13.94
CA PHE A 243 5.87 16.03 12.76
C PHE A 243 5.56 17.53 12.84
N PHE A 244 4.33 17.89 13.19
CA PHE A 244 3.92 19.29 13.28
C PHE A 244 4.66 20.01 14.41
N SER A 245 4.86 19.38 15.57
CA SER A 245 5.68 19.95 16.64
C SER A 245 7.15 20.17 16.25
N ALA A 246 7.69 19.37 15.33
CA ALA A 246 9.05 19.55 14.80
C ALA A 246 9.13 20.59 13.66
N ALA A 247 8.00 20.96 13.06
CA ALA A 247 7.93 21.81 11.87
C ALA A 247 7.57 23.27 12.19
N GLU A 248 6.86 23.50 13.30
CA GLU A 248 6.54 24.81 13.89
C GLU A 248 7.75 25.43 14.61
#